data_AF-A0A8J3XUJ6-F1
#
_entry.id   AF-A0A8J3XUJ6-F1
#
_cell.length_a   1.000
_cell.length_b   1.000
_cell.length_c   1.000
_cell.angle_alpha   90.00
_cell.angle_beta   90.00
_cell.angle_gamma   90.00
#
_symmetry.space_group_name_H-M   'P 1'
#
loop_
_entity.id
_entity.type
_entity.pdbx_description
1 polymer ?
#
loop_
_entity_poly.entity_id
_entity_poly.type
_entity_poly.pdbx_seq_one_letter_code
_entity_poly.pdbx_strand_id
1 'polypeptide(L)'
;MARGSFSRRAFTASAAVAAFAPLVASVPAGAALAEKSAGKPGGDVRRITLYAEKLPGGQLGYGLEPGKATIPGPLIEMIEGETLEIEMVNNLDVAASLHVHGVDYDVASDGTRMNDGVVEPGGRRIFTWRTHAQGRRPGGTIEPGSAGYWHYHDHVVGTDHGTGGIRAGLYGPLIVRRKGDVLPDKQFTVVFNDMTINNSTSHEGPHFMAKIGERVEFIVITHGDFFHTFHIHGHRWADNRTGLLEGNQDPSRIIDTKITGPAESFGFQVIAGERVGPGMWMYHCHVQSHSDMGMAGVFMVTDENGNVPGHPMDMNQANGSAPEHSMDNMHH
;
A
#
# COMPACT_ATOMS: atom_id res chain seq x y z
N MET A 1 70.46 -17.61 -24.05
CA MET A 1 71.72 -16.84 -24.21
C MET A 1 71.67 -16.08 -25.53
N ALA A 2 72.06 -14.79 -25.49
CA ALA A 2 72.55 -13.94 -26.59
C ALA A 2 71.68 -13.84 -27.88
N ARG A 3 71.03 -12.72 -28.20
CA ARG A 3 71.48 -11.33 -28.46
C ARG A 3 71.34 -11.07 -29.96
N GLY A 4 70.60 -10.01 -30.30
CA GLY A 4 70.56 -9.42 -31.62
C GLY A 4 70.13 -7.96 -31.49
N SER A 5 71.10 -7.09 -31.22
CA SER A 5 70.94 -5.64 -31.31
C SER A 5 70.75 -5.23 -32.76
N PHE A 6 70.06 -4.12 -33.04
CA PHE A 6 70.63 -3.01 -33.82
C PHE A 6 69.76 -1.76 -33.64
N SER A 7 70.45 -0.65 -33.31
CA SER A 7 69.94 0.72 -33.30
C SER A 7 70.11 1.33 -34.69
N ARG A 8 69.23 2.27 -35.09
CA ARG A 8 69.65 3.54 -35.72
C ARG A 8 68.52 4.56 -35.77
N ARG A 9 68.93 5.81 -35.56
CA ARG A 9 68.15 7.04 -35.46
C ARG A 9 67.62 7.52 -36.82
N ALA A 10 66.46 8.17 -36.72
CA ALA A 10 66.05 9.45 -37.32
C ALA A 10 66.28 9.72 -38.81
N PHE A 11 65.19 10.06 -39.50
CA PHE A 11 65.20 11.13 -40.50
C PHE A 11 63.86 11.87 -40.48
N THR A 12 63.94 13.19 -40.27
CA THR A 12 62.89 14.18 -40.49
C THR A 12 63.00 14.71 -41.92
N ALA A 13 61.89 14.87 -42.64
CA ALA A 13 61.59 16.05 -43.47
C ALA A 13 60.28 15.88 -44.27
N SER A 14 59.39 16.83 -44.01
CA SER A 14 58.29 17.44 -44.76
C SER A 14 58.19 17.20 -46.29
N ALA A 15 56.96 17.00 -46.78
CA ALA A 15 56.34 17.82 -47.84
C ALA A 15 54.84 17.49 -47.97
N ALA A 16 54.02 18.54 -48.06
CA ALA A 16 52.57 18.51 -48.15
C ALA A 16 52.08 18.32 -49.60
N VAL A 17 51.01 17.54 -49.78
CA VAL A 17 50.01 17.73 -50.86
C VAL A 17 48.64 17.38 -50.29
N ALA A 18 47.70 18.31 -50.45
CA ALA A 18 46.33 18.25 -49.96
C ALA A 18 45.48 17.23 -50.71
N ALA A 19 44.69 16.45 -49.97
CA ALA A 19 43.54 15.72 -50.49
C ALA A 19 42.45 15.68 -49.42
N PHE A 20 41.21 15.92 -49.85
CA PHE A 20 39.98 16.08 -49.06
C PHE A 20 39.77 14.98 -48.02
N ALA A 21 39.44 15.38 -46.78
CA ALA A 21 38.94 14.53 -45.72
C ALA A 21 37.71 15.18 -45.05
N PRO A 22 36.74 14.40 -44.55
CA PRO A 22 35.41 14.88 -44.19
C PRO A 22 35.42 15.73 -42.92
N LEU A 23 34.52 16.71 -42.89
CA LEU A 23 34.13 17.42 -41.67
C LEU A 23 33.44 16.40 -40.73
N VAL A 24 34.15 15.97 -39.68
CA VAL A 24 33.51 15.55 -38.43
C VAL A 24 34.23 16.28 -37.32
N ALA A 25 33.74 17.48 -37.03
CA ALA A 25 34.17 18.24 -35.88
C ALA A 25 33.64 17.56 -34.61
N SER A 26 34.58 17.17 -33.74
CA SER A 26 34.48 17.10 -32.29
C SER A 26 33.07 17.01 -31.70
N VAL A 27 32.74 15.84 -31.14
CA VAL A 27 31.69 15.74 -30.10
C VAL A 27 32.24 16.42 -28.85
N PRO A 28 31.67 17.54 -28.38
CA PRO A 28 31.94 18.00 -27.04
C PRO A 28 31.04 17.23 -26.07
N ALA A 29 31.62 16.89 -24.92
CA ALA A 29 30.98 16.73 -23.63
C ALA A 29 29.82 15.71 -23.52
N GLY A 30 30.00 14.77 -22.60
CA GLY A 30 28.91 13.95 -22.10
C GLY A 30 27.70 14.81 -21.78
N ALA A 31 26.57 14.48 -22.40
CA ALA A 31 25.29 14.81 -21.85
C ALA A 31 25.15 13.94 -20.59
N ALA A 32 25.70 14.44 -19.48
CA ALA A 32 25.16 14.15 -18.18
C ALA A 32 23.66 14.41 -18.32
N LEU A 33 22.87 13.34 -18.23
CA LEU A 33 21.45 13.43 -17.97
C LEU A 33 21.33 14.44 -16.84
N ALA A 34 20.71 15.58 -17.13
CA ALA A 34 20.42 16.56 -16.12
C ALA A 34 19.69 15.79 -15.00
N GLU A 35 20.37 15.64 -13.86
CA GLU A 35 19.69 15.37 -12.61
C GLU A 35 18.60 16.42 -12.54
N LYS A 36 17.35 16.00 -12.82
CA LYS A 36 16.20 16.75 -12.39
C LYS A 36 16.30 16.71 -10.87
N SER A 37 16.99 17.73 -10.35
CA SER A 37 17.14 18.03 -8.95
C SER A 37 15.82 17.75 -8.27
N ALA A 38 15.77 16.64 -7.52
CA ALA A 38 14.77 16.41 -6.50
C ALA A 38 14.73 17.70 -5.68
N GLY A 39 13.60 18.41 -5.70
CA GLY A 39 13.41 19.54 -4.81
C GLY A 39 13.77 19.09 -3.40
N LYS A 40 14.78 19.71 -2.80
CA LYS A 40 15.23 19.37 -1.45
C LYS A 40 14.02 19.40 -0.52
N PRO A 41 13.68 18.30 0.18
CA PRO A 41 12.58 18.31 1.13
C PRO A 41 12.87 19.31 2.23
N GLY A 42 11.91 20.19 2.51
CA GLY A 42 11.94 21.10 3.65
C GLY A 42 11.44 20.46 4.96
N GLY A 43 11.32 19.14 5.01
CA GLY A 43 10.82 18.36 6.15
C GLY A 43 11.73 17.17 6.47
N ASP A 44 11.58 16.61 7.68
CA ASP A 44 12.35 15.45 8.14
C ASP A 44 12.13 14.24 7.20
N VAL A 45 13.23 13.59 6.80
CA VAL A 45 13.20 12.36 5.99
C VAL A 45 13.13 11.17 6.93
N ARG A 46 12.03 10.43 6.89
CA ARG A 46 11.88 9.15 7.59
C ARG A 46 12.36 8.02 6.69
N ARG A 47 13.01 7.01 7.28
CA ARG A 47 13.50 5.83 6.58
C ARG A 47 12.92 4.57 7.18
N ILE A 48 12.46 3.64 6.35
CA ILE A 48 12.05 2.29 6.75
C ILE A 48 12.62 1.27 5.77
N THR A 49 12.69 0.00 6.20
CA THR A 49 12.96 -1.14 5.33
C THR A 49 11.68 -1.96 5.20
N LEU A 50 11.37 -2.42 3.99
CA LEU A 50 10.19 -3.22 3.70
C LEU A 50 10.61 -4.50 2.95
N TYR A 51 10.23 -5.66 3.46
CA TYR A 51 10.59 -6.95 2.90
C TYR A 51 9.40 -7.53 2.14
N ALA A 52 9.60 -7.92 0.88
CA ALA A 52 8.63 -8.75 0.14
C ALA A 52 9.02 -10.22 0.32
N GLU A 53 8.11 -11.03 0.87
CA GLU A 53 8.41 -12.39 1.30
C GLU A 53 7.29 -13.38 0.91
N LYS A 54 7.68 -14.65 0.73
CA LYS A 54 6.72 -15.73 0.55
C LYS A 54 6.06 -16.06 1.88
N LEU A 55 4.77 -16.30 1.83
CA LEU A 55 3.94 -16.78 2.94
C LEU A 55 3.41 -18.20 2.62
N PRO A 56 2.88 -18.93 3.63
CA PRO A 56 2.25 -20.22 3.40
C PRO A 56 1.15 -20.18 2.32
N GLY A 57 0.90 -21.33 1.67
CA GLY A 57 -0.16 -21.43 0.67
C GLY A 57 0.13 -20.73 -0.66
N GLY A 58 1.38 -20.34 -0.92
CA GLY A 58 1.77 -19.63 -2.14
C GLY A 58 1.43 -18.14 -2.13
N GLN A 59 1.03 -17.62 -0.96
CA GLN A 59 0.81 -16.20 -0.74
C GLN A 59 2.12 -15.42 -0.70
N LEU A 60 2.02 -14.11 -0.89
CA LEU A 60 3.13 -13.17 -0.84
C LEU A 60 2.72 -12.00 0.07
N GLY A 61 3.63 -11.45 0.86
CA GLY A 61 3.31 -10.34 1.74
C GLY A 61 4.46 -9.36 1.90
N TYR A 62 4.13 -8.16 2.37
CA TYR A 62 5.11 -7.17 2.82
C TYR A 62 5.26 -7.22 4.34
N GLY A 63 6.46 -6.96 4.85
CA GLY A 63 6.73 -6.87 6.29
C GLY A 63 7.83 -5.85 6.62
N LEU A 64 7.81 -5.28 7.83
CA LEU A 64 8.84 -4.35 8.30
C LEU A 64 10.10 -5.05 8.82
N GLU A 65 9.99 -6.35 9.11
CA GLU A 65 11.09 -7.18 9.59
C GLU A 65 11.15 -8.48 8.77
N PRO A 66 12.35 -9.07 8.56
CA PRO A 66 12.48 -10.35 7.88
C PRO A 66 11.69 -11.46 8.59
N GLY A 67 10.96 -12.26 7.82
CA GLY A 67 10.11 -13.34 8.33
C GLY A 67 8.84 -12.88 9.05
N LYS A 68 8.47 -11.60 8.93
CA LYS A 68 7.30 -10.99 9.58
C LYS A 68 6.34 -10.35 8.57
N ALA A 69 6.39 -10.76 7.31
CA ALA A 69 5.42 -10.34 6.31
C ALA A 69 3.98 -10.70 6.72
N THR A 70 3.04 -9.82 6.39
CA THR A 70 1.61 -9.97 6.66
C THR A 70 0.77 -9.68 5.41
N ILE A 71 -0.48 -10.13 5.42
CA ILE A 71 -1.51 -9.71 4.46
C ILE A 71 -2.71 -9.18 5.27
N PRO A 72 -3.10 -7.91 5.11
CA PRO A 72 -2.41 -6.86 4.34
C PRO A 72 -1.00 -6.59 4.91
N GLY A 73 -0.15 -5.95 4.12
CA GLY A 73 1.14 -5.44 4.57
C GLY A 73 1.00 -4.40 5.69
N PRO A 74 2.12 -3.99 6.33
CA PRO A 74 2.11 -3.05 7.45
C PRO A 74 1.44 -1.72 7.10
N LEU A 75 0.65 -1.17 8.02
CA LEU A 75 0.16 0.20 7.88
C LEU A 75 1.32 1.19 7.91
N ILE A 76 1.41 2.01 6.87
CA ILE A 76 2.32 3.15 6.81
C ILE A 76 1.51 4.42 7.06
N GLU A 77 1.95 5.26 8.00
CA GLU A 77 1.33 6.57 8.25
C GLU A 77 2.33 7.69 8.01
N MET A 78 1.93 8.70 7.24
CA MET A 78 2.69 9.92 6.99
C MET A 78 1.86 11.15 7.38
N ILE A 79 2.54 12.28 7.58
CA ILE A 79 1.92 13.59 7.75
C ILE A 79 2.21 14.44 6.51
N GLU A 80 1.24 15.23 6.04
CA GLU A 80 1.46 16.16 4.91
C GLU A 80 2.74 17.01 5.09
N GLY A 81 3.66 16.89 4.14
CA GLY A 81 4.97 17.54 4.13
C GLY A 81 6.14 16.59 4.40
N GLU A 82 5.88 15.37 4.89
CA GLU A 82 6.91 14.37 5.14
C GLU A 82 7.44 13.73 3.84
N THR A 83 8.68 13.25 3.93
CA THR A 83 9.30 12.37 2.95
C THR A 83 9.63 11.03 3.61
N LEU A 84 9.26 9.93 2.96
CA LEU A 84 9.54 8.56 3.37
C LEU A 84 10.41 7.89 2.30
N GLU A 85 11.62 7.49 2.69
CA GLU A 85 12.46 6.61 1.91
C GLU A 85 12.26 5.16 2.40
N ILE A 86 11.90 4.26 1.48
CA ILE A 86 11.63 2.85 1.76
C ILE A 86 12.69 2.02 1.04
N GLU A 87 13.61 1.42 1.79
CA GLU A 87 14.47 0.37 1.23
C GLU A 87 13.65 -0.91 1.12
N MET A 88 13.14 -1.19 -0.07
CA MET A 88 12.51 -2.47 -0.36
C MET A 88 13.60 -3.53 -0.55
N VAL A 89 13.45 -4.66 0.15
CA VAL A 89 14.28 -5.86 -0.02
C VAL A 89 13.38 -6.97 -0.59
N ASN A 90 13.76 -7.51 -1.74
CA ASN A 90 13.01 -8.59 -2.37
C ASN A 90 13.58 -9.96 -1.95
N ASN A 91 12.93 -10.63 -1.00
CA ASN A 91 13.29 -11.99 -0.57
C ASN A 91 12.56 -13.08 -1.38
N LEU A 92 11.85 -12.71 -2.46
CA LEU A 92 11.21 -13.66 -3.37
C LEU A 92 12.22 -14.23 -4.37
N ASP A 93 11.83 -15.31 -5.04
CA ASP A 93 12.53 -15.90 -6.18
C ASP A 93 12.05 -15.35 -7.54
N VAL A 94 11.17 -14.34 -7.52
CA VAL A 94 10.66 -13.62 -8.68
C VAL A 94 10.87 -12.12 -8.49
N ALA A 95 10.95 -11.39 -9.61
CA ALA A 95 10.98 -9.94 -9.59
C ALA A 95 9.70 -9.38 -8.92
N ALA A 96 9.85 -8.37 -8.08
CA ALA A 96 8.77 -7.69 -7.38
C ALA A 96 9.00 -6.17 -7.39
N SER A 97 8.00 -5.39 -7.01
CA SER A 97 8.12 -3.95 -6.90
C SER A 97 7.27 -3.38 -5.77
N LEU A 98 7.27 -2.06 -5.67
CA LEU A 98 6.45 -1.30 -4.75
C LEU A 98 5.92 -0.06 -5.49
N HIS A 99 4.61 -0.01 -5.66
CA HIS A 99 3.88 1.12 -6.23
C HIS A 99 2.92 1.68 -5.18
N VAL A 100 2.65 2.99 -5.21
CA VAL A 100 1.85 3.68 -4.19
C VAL A 100 0.85 4.64 -4.82
N HIS A 101 -0.33 4.75 -4.21
CA HIS A 101 -1.37 5.67 -4.64
C HIS A 101 -1.32 6.98 -3.86
N GLY A 102 -1.74 8.08 -4.51
CA GLY A 102 -2.09 9.35 -3.88
C GLY A 102 -0.95 10.26 -3.37
N VAL A 103 0.26 9.73 -3.19
CA VAL A 103 1.43 10.50 -2.74
C VAL A 103 2.34 10.90 -3.90
N ASP A 104 3.24 11.86 -3.65
CA ASP A 104 4.15 12.36 -4.65
C ASP A 104 5.39 11.46 -4.76
N TYR A 105 5.66 10.95 -5.95
CA TYR A 105 6.88 10.20 -6.25
C TYR A 105 7.41 10.61 -7.63
N ASP A 106 8.69 10.34 -7.89
CA ASP A 106 9.26 10.47 -9.23
C ASP A 106 9.19 9.13 -9.97
N VAL A 107 9.38 9.17 -11.29
CA VAL A 107 9.29 7.95 -12.12
C VAL A 107 10.25 6.85 -11.69
N ALA A 108 11.36 7.18 -11.02
CA ALA A 108 12.30 6.19 -10.48
C ALA A 108 11.73 5.39 -9.30
N SER A 109 10.71 5.93 -8.62
CA SER A 109 9.98 5.32 -7.52
C SER A 109 8.57 4.85 -7.91
N ASP A 110 8.26 4.77 -9.22
CA ASP A 110 6.96 4.33 -9.73
C ASP A 110 6.70 2.82 -9.54
N GLY A 111 7.76 2.02 -9.42
CA GLY A 111 7.66 0.58 -9.22
C GLY A 111 7.22 -0.22 -10.46
N THR A 112 7.14 0.41 -11.62
CA THR A 112 6.77 -0.27 -12.87
C THR A 112 8.00 -0.76 -13.63
N ARG A 113 7.84 -1.85 -14.40
CA ARG A 113 8.90 -2.32 -15.31
C ARG A 113 9.24 -1.29 -16.38
N MET A 114 8.24 -0.53 -16.83
CA MET A 114 8.40 0.52 -17.83
C MET A 114 9.42 1.59 -17.42
N ASN A 115 9.46 1.93 -16.14
CA ASN A 115 10.35 2.97 -15.58
C ASN A 115 11.55 2.39 -14.83
N ASP A 116 11.93 1.14 -15.08
CA ASP A 116 13.05 0.46 -14.41
C ASP A 116 12.92 0.47 -12.87
N GLY A 117 11.69 0.32 -12.38
CA GLY A 117 11.32 0.32 -10.95
C GLY A 117 11.28 -1.07 -10.31
N VAL A 118 11.73 -2.11 -11.02
CA VAL A 118 11.72 -3.51 -10.56
C VAL A 118 12.81 -3.74 -9.52
N VAL A 119 12.54 -4.60 -8.54
CA VAL A 119 13.52 -5.18 -7.62
C VAL A 119 13.69 -6.64 -7.96
N GLU A 120 14.84 -7.00 -8.54
CA GLU A 120 15.17 -8.38 -8.89
C GLU A 120 15.26 -9.29 -7.64
N PRO A 121 15.13 -10.63 -7.78
CA PRO A 121 15.29 -11.57 -6.67
C PRO A 121 16.58 -11.35 -5.86
N GLY A 122 16.45 -11.24 -4.54
CA GLY A 122 17.56 -10.94 -3.62
C GLY A 122 18.09 -9.50 -3.68
N GLY A 123 17.50 -8.67 -4.54
CA GLY A 123 17.86 -7.27 -4.73
C GLY A 123 17.26 -6.35 -3.66
N ARG A 124 17.70 -5.10 -3.72
CA ARG A 124 17.17 -4.01 -2.90
C ARG A 124 17.05 -2.72 -3.70
N ARG A 125 16.07 -1.89 -3.37
CA ARG A 125 15.86 -0.57 -4.01
C ARG A 125 15.25 0.40 -3.03
N ILE A 126 15.65 1.67 -3.11
CA ILE A 126 15.00 2.75 -2.36
C ILE A 126 13.87 3.34 -3.21
N PHE A 127 12.66 3.36 -2.66
CA PHE A 127 11.51 4.09 -3.16
C PHE A 127 11.32 5.35 -2.32
N THR A 128 11.15 6.51 -2.95
CA THR A 128 10.98 7.78 -2.24
C THR A 128 9.57 8.31 -2.43
N TRP A 129 8.79 8.33 -1.35
CA TRP A 129 7.45 8.89 -1.30
C TRP A 129 7.50 10.25 -0.58
N ARG A 130 6.85 11.25 -1.15
CA ARG A 130 6.75 12.60 -0.62
C ARG A 130 5.30 12.98 -0.48
N THR A 131 5.03 13.90 0.42
CA THR A 131 3.70 14.46 0.62
C THR A 131 3.79 15.97 0.69
N HIS A 132 2.71 16.65 0.38
CA HIS A 132 2.60 18.10 0.51
C HIS A 132 1.29 18.51 1.17
N ALA A 133 1.34 19.65 1.86
CA ALA A 133 0.15 20.28 2.41
C ALA A 133 -0.67 20.95 1.31
N GLN A 134 -1.98 21.06 1.54
CA GLN A 134 -2.86 21.82 0.66
C GLN A 134 -2.37 23.28 0.51
N GLY A 135 -2.37 23.78 -0.72
CA GLY A 135 -1.82 25.09 -1.04
C GLY A 135 -2.68 25.91 -2.01
N ARG A 136 -2.19 27.11 -2.33
CA ARG A 136 -2.70 27.94 -3.44
C ARG A 136 -1.61 28.04 -4.49
N ARG A 137 -1.96 27.72 -5.74
CA ARG A 137 -1.02 27.84 -6.86
C ARG A 137 -0.90 29.28 -7.33
N PRO A 138 0.22 29.65 -7.97
CA PRO A 138 0.27 30.84 -8.81
C PRO A 138 -0.87 30.78 -9.84
N GLY A 139 -1.76 31.78 -9.84
CA GLY A 139 -3.01 31.75 -10.62
C GLY A 139 -4.29 31.48 -9.82
N GLY A 140 -4.19 31.24 -8.50
CA GLY A 140 -5.32 31.29 -7.57
C GLY A 140 -6.12 30.00 -7.41
N THR A 141 -5.80 28.95 -8.16
CA THR A 141 -6.40 27.61 -7.96
C THR A 141 -5.90 26.95 -6.67
N ILE A 142 -6.71 26.03 -6.13
CA ILE A 142 -6.35 25.24 -4.96
C ILE A 142 -5.53 24.03 -5.41
N GLU A 143 -4.40 23.83 -4.74
CA GLU A 143 -3.62 22.60 -4.79
C GLU A 143 -4.11 21.66 -3.70
N PRO A 144 -4.75 20.51 -4.02
CA PRO A 144 -5.12 19.55 -3.01
C PRO A 144 -3.85 19.00 -2.35
N GLY A 145 -3.84 18.91 -1.03
CA GLY A 145 -2.74 18.23 -0.32
C GLY A 145 -2.86 16.71 -0.40
N SER A 146 -1.81 16.02 0.00
CA SER A 146 -1.72 14.56 -0.08
C SER A 146 -2.58 13.81 0.96
N ALA A 147 -3.22 14.48 1.92
CA ALA A 147 -3.96 13.78 2.97
C ALA A 147 -5.13 12.96 2.45
N GLY A 148 -5.20 11.69 2.87
CA GLY A 148 -6.19 10.72 2.42
C GLY A 148 -5.88 9.31 2.91
N TYR A 149 -6.79 8.40 2.61
CA TYR A 149 -6.61 6.96 2.75
C TYR A 149 -6.17 6.42 1.40
N TRP A 150 -4.96 5.88 1.36
CA TRP A 150 -4.28 5.37 0.18
C TRP A 150 -3.81 3.94 0.42
N HIS A 151 -3.11 3.38 -0.55
CA HIS A 151 -2.53 2.05 -0.44
C HIS A 151 -1.28 1.94 -1.31
N TYR A 152 -0.52 0.88 -1.05
CA TYR A 152 0.63 0.46 -1.84
C TYR A 152 0.48 -1.01 -2.23
N HIS A 153 1.03 -1.39 -3.38
CA HIS A 153 0.97 -2.75 -3.89
C HIS A 153 2.11 -3.06 -4.86
N ASP A 154 2.28 -4.35 -5.17
CA ASP A 154 3.18 -4.80 -6.23
C ASP A 154 2.64 -4.45 -7.62
N HIS A 155 3.53 -4.21 -8.59
CA HIS A 155 3.15 -3.86 -9.96
C HIS A 155 3.79 -4.78 -11.02
N VAL A 156 4.47 -5.87 -10.65
CA VAL A 156 5.29 -6.64 -11.62
C VAL A 156 5.21 -8.16 -11.48
N VAL A 157 4.73 -8.70 -10.35
CA VAL A 157 4.57 -10.14 -10.14
C VAL A 157 3.37 -10.64 -10.94
N GLY A 158 3.62 -11.67 -11.76
CA GLY A 158 2.63 -12.31 -12.63
C GLY A 158 2.37 -11.54 -13.94
N THR A 159 2.09 -10.23 -13.86
CA THR A 159 1.88 -9.35 -15.02
C THR A 159 2.54 -8.00 -14.80
N ASP A 160 2.64 -7.19 -15.84
CA ASP A 160 3.21 -5.82 -15.77
C ASP A 160 2.32 -4.83 -15.01
N HIS A 161 1.17 -5.29 -14.52
CA HIS A 161 0.25 -4.56 -13.64
C HIS A 161 0.11 -5.23 -12.27
N GLY A 162 1.02 -6.14 -11.91
CA GLY A 162 1.06 -6.76 -10.58
C GLY A 162 -0.10 -7.69 -10.26
N THR A 163 -0.86 -8.17 -11.25
CA THR A 163 -2.06 -8.99 -11.02
C THR A 163 -1.76 -10.21 -10.14
N GLY A 164 -0.61 -10.86 -10.35
CA GLY A 164 -0.20 -12.00 -9.53
C GLY A 164 0.20 -11.60 -8.11
N GLY A 165 0.94 -10.50 -7.96
CA GLY A 165 1.38 -9.97 -6.67
C GLY A 165 0.21 -9.55 -5.80
N ILE A 166 -0.70 -8.74 -6.36
CA ILE A 166 -1.94 -8.29 -5.70
C ILE A 166 -2.77 -9.49 -5.27
N ARG A 167 -3.04 -10.44 -6.18
CA ARG A 167 -3.82 -11.64 -5.85
C ARG A 167 -3.18 -12.46 -4.74
N ALA A 168 -1.84 -12.56 -4.72
CA ALA A 168 -1.11 -13.32 -3.71
C ALA A 168 -0.97 -12.61 -2.35
N GLY A 169 -1.18 -11.29 -2.27
CA GLY A 169 -1.20 -10.54 -1.01
C GLY A 169 -0.22 -9.36 -0.91
N LEU A 170 0.51 -9.02 -1.98
CA LEU A 170 1.41 -7.86 -2.02
C LEU A 170 0.62 -6.55 -2.14
N TYR A 171 -0.08 -6.18 -1.07
CA TYR A 171 -0.76 -4.90 -0.90
C TYR A 171 -0.75 -4.49 0.57
N GLY A 172 -0.85 -3.19 0.87
CA GLY A 172 -0.96 -2.68 2.22
C GLY A 172 -1.46 -1.24 2.29
N PRO A 173 -1.95 -0.79 3.45
CA PRO A 173 -2.57 0.52 3.59
C PRO A 173 -1.55 1.64 3.84
N LEU A 174 -1.85 2.82 3.31
CA LEU A 174 -1.14 4.07 3.57
C LEU A 174 -2.14 5.13 4.04
N ILE A 175 -1.89 5.77 5.18
CA ILE A 175 -2.62 6.97 5.58
C ILE A 175 -1.69 8.17 5.47
N VAL A 176 -2.15 9.24 4.84
CA VAL A 176 -1.51 10.55 4.96
C VAL A 176 -2.44 11.45 5.76
N ARG A 177 -1.99 11.90 6.92
CA ARG A 177 -2.75 12.78 7.81
C ARG A 177 -2.48 14.24 7.51
N ARG A 178 -3.53 15.06 7.56
CA ARG A 178 -3.42 16.51 7.62
C ARG A 178 -3.25 16.95 9.06
N LYS A 179 -2.50 18.02 9.30
CA LYS A 179 -2.38 18.62 10.63
C LYS A 179 -3.78 18.97 11.18
N GLY A 180 -4.11 18.42 12.34
CA GLY A 180 -5.40 18.62 13.01
C GLY A 180 -6.44 17.54 12.69
N ASP A 181 -6.12 16.56 11.83
CA ASP A 181 -6.97 15.37 11.68
C ASP A 181 -7.10 14.65 13.04
N VAL A 182 -8.32 14.19 13.31
CA VAL A 182 -8.63 13.44 14.53
C VAL A 182 -7.95 12.07 14.45
N LEU A 183 -7.28 11.67 15.53
CA LEU A 183 -6.61 10.37 15.62
C LEU A 183 -7.54 9.33 16.27
N PRO A 184 -7.52 8.07 15.81
CA PRO A 184 -8.28 6.99 16.41
C PRO A 184 -7.57 6.34 17.59
N ASP A 185 -8.32 5.55 18.36
CA ASP A 185 -7.77 4.63 19.37
C ASP A 185 -7.30 3.31 18.75
N LYS A 186 -7.99 2.86 17.68
CA LYS A 186 -7.70 1.62 16.96
C LYS A 186 -7.86 1.81 15.46
N GLN A 187 -7.08 1.05 14.69
CA GLN A 187 -7.13 1.04 13.22
C GLN A 187 -7.28 -0.38 12.72
N PHE A 188 -8.21 -0.57 11.78
CA PHE A 188 -8.47 -1.86 11.13
C PHE A 188 -8.45 -1.69 9.62
N THR A 189 -7.80 -2.63 8.93
CA THR A 189 -7.73 -2.64 7.47
C THR A 189 -8.54 -3.79 6.91
N VAL A 190 -9.42 -3.45 5.98
CA VAL A 190 -10.28 -4.37 5.24
C VAL A 190 -9.96 -4.23 3.76
N VAL A 191 -9.42 -5.29 3.18
CA VAL A 191 -9.14 -5.37 1.75
C VAL A 191 -10.05 -6.40 1.12
N PHE A 192 -10.95 -5.96 0.25
CA PHE A 192 -11.66 -6.86 -0.64
C PHE A 192 -10.75 -7.17 -1.82
N ASN A 193 -10.12 -8.34 -1.81
CA ASN A 193 -9.24 -8.79 -2.89
C ASN A 193 -9.87 -9.98 -3.58
N ASP A 194 -10.33 -9.77 -4.81
CA ASP A 194 -11.24 -10.70 -5.48
C ASP A 194 -12.40 -11.07 -4.53
N MET A 195 -12.65 -12.36 -4.29
CA MET A 195 -13.73 -12.85 -3.45
C MET A 195 -13.31 -13.09 -1.99
N THR A 196 -12.22 -12.47 -1.54
CA THR A 196 -11.66 -12.66 -0.19
C THR A 196 -11.60 -11.35 0.59
N ILE A 197 -11.56 -11.46 1.92
CA ILE A 197 -11.22 -10.34 2.81
C ILE A 197 -9.81 -10.59 3.35
N ASN A 198 -8.87 -9.69 3.06
CA ASN A 198 -7.47 -9.79 3.47
C ASN A 198 -6.81 -11.13 3.06
N ASN A 199 -7.18 -11.66 1.89
CA ASN A 199 -6.79 -13.00 1.41
C ASN A 199 -7.18 -14.16 2.35
N SER A 200 -8.04 -13.94 3.34
CA SER A 200 -8.58 -15.01 4.16
C SER A 200 -9.59 -15.82 3.35
N THR A 201 -9.50 -17.14 3.45
CA THR A 201 -10.48 -18.09 2.94
C THR A 201 -11.53 -18.48 3.99
N SER A 202 -11.48 -17.89 5.18
CA SER A 202 -12.50 -18.09 6.21
C SER A 202 -13.84 -17.53 5.74
N HIS A 203 -14.92 -18.30 5.93
CA HIS A 203 -16.29 -17.89 5.58
C HIS A 203 -16.83 -16.72 6.43
N GLU A 204 -16.03 -16.23 7.40
CA GLU A 204 -16.38 -15.12 8.28
C GLU A 204 -15.26 -14.06 8.39
N GLY A 205 -14.30 -14.03 7.44
CA GLY A 205 -13.27 -13.00 7.36
C GLY A 205 -12.46 -12.78 8.66
N PRO A 206 -11.69 -11.69 8.80
CA PRO A 206 -11.14 -11.29 10.09
C PRO A 206 -12.24 -10.73 11.01
N HIS A 207 -12.00 -10.83 12.31
CA HIS A 207 -12.82 -10.16 13.32
C HIS A 207 -12.02 -9.04 13.96
N PHE A 208 -12.69 -7.91 14.19
CA PHE A 208 -12.09 -6.77 14.84
C PHE A 208 -12.81 -6.47 16.13
N MET A 209 -12.06 -6.09 17.17
CA MET A 209 -12.61 -5.88 18.49
C MET A 209 -12.30 -4.49 19.00
N ALA A 210 -13.33 -3.81 19.50
CA ALA A 210 -13.21 -2.55 20.22
C ALA A 210 -14.07 -2.56 21.48
N LYS A 211 -13.74 -1.69 22.41
CA LYS A 211 -14.57 -1.36 23.56
C LYS A 211 -15.57 -0.28 23.16
N ILE A 212 -16.79 -0.36 23.69
CA ILE A 212 -17.79 0.69 23.50
C ILE A 212 -17.20 2.07 23.80
N GLY A 213 -17.45 3.03 22.90
CA GLY A 213 -16.95 4.39 23.01
C GLY A 213 -15.55 4.63 22.42
N GLU A 214 -14.77 3.59 22.10
CA GLU A 214 -13.49 3.76 21.40
C GLU A 214 -13.73 4.32 19.99
N ARG A 215 -12.84 5.22 19.57
CA ARG A 215 -12.77 5.73 18.21
C ARG A 215 -12.00 4.75 17.35
N VAL A 216 -12.70 4.15 16.39
CA VAL A 216 -12.15 3.13 15.50
C VAL A 216 -12.06 3.69 14.08
N GLU A 217 -10.89 3.60 13.48
CA GLU A 217 -10.62 3.95 12.08
C GLU A 217 -10.62 2.68 11.23
N PHE A 218 -11.46 2.65 10.19
CA PHE A 218 -11.45 1.61 9.17
C PHE A 218 -10.78 2.14 7.91
N ILE A 219 -9.83 1.38 7.39
CA ILE A 219 -9.21 1.59 6.07
C ILE A 219 -9.74 0.50 5.15
N VAL A 220 -10.47 0.90 4.12
CA VAL A 220 -11.08 -0.04 3.16
C VAL A 220 -10.41 0.12 1.81
N ILE A 221 -9.88 -0.98 1.27
CA ILE A 221 -9.22 -1.05 -0.02
C ILE A 221 -9.90 -2.15 -0.85
N THR A 222 -9.92 -2.00 -2.16
CA THR A 222 -10.43 -3.04 -3.06
C THR A 222 -9.42 -3.35 -4.16
N HIS A 223 -9.27 -4.63 -4.48
CA HIS A 223 -8.34 -5.18 -5.45
C HIS A 223 -8.95 -6.35 -6.20
N GLY A 224 -8.30 -6.75 -7.29
CA GLY A 224 -8.73 -7.89 -8.10
C GLY A 224 -9.66 -7.48 -9.24
N ASP A 225 -10.59 -8.37 -9.58
CA ASP A 225 -11.37 -8.28 -10.82
C ASP A 225 -12.83 -7.84 -10.61
N PHE A 226 -13.30 -7.75 -9.36
CA PHE A 226 -14.71 -7.53 -9.04
C PHE A 226 -14.98 -6.16 -8.43
N PHE A 227 -16.20 -5.65 -8.66
CA PHE A 227 -16.76 -4.58 -7.84
C PHE A 227 -17.41 -5.19 -6.59
N HIS A 228 -17.46 -4.41 -5.52
CA HIS A 228 -18.05 -4.78 -4.24
C HIS A 228 -18.87 -3.62 -3.68
N THR A 229 -19.64 -3.89 -2.62
CA THR A 229 -20.28 -2.86 -1.81
C THR A 229 -19.93 -3.10 -0.34
N PHE A 230 -19.00 -2.31 0.23
CA PHE A 230 -18.68 -2.43 1.65
C PHE A 230 -19.86 -1.92 2.48
N HIS A 231 -20.34 -2.73 3.43
CA HIS A 231 -21.39 -2.39 4.38
C HIS A 231 -20.98 -2.75 5.81
N ILE A 232 -21.40 -1.94 6.80
CA ILE A 232 -21.21 -2.20 8.22
C ILE A 232 -22.50 -1.95 9.00
N HIS A 233 -22.86 -2.91 9.85
CA HIS A 233 -24.09 -2.85 10.64
C HIS A 233 -23.95 -1.87 11.80
N GLY A 234 -25.04 -1.18 12.16
CA GLY A 234 -25.12 -0.32 13.34
C GLY A 234 -24.33 1.00 13.27
N HIS A 235 -23.42 1.15 12.30
CA HIS A 235 -22.52 2.29 12.16
C HIS A 235 -22.70 2.98 10.81
N ARG A 236 -22.27 4.23 10.70
CA ARG A 236 -22.36 5.05 9.48
C ARG A 236 -21.24 6.10 9.48
N TRP A 237 -20.89 6.61 8.32
CA TRP A 237 -19.84 7.61 8.13
C TRP A 237 -20.21 8.62 7.03
N ALA A 238 -19.46 9.71 6.95
CA ALA A 238 -19.60 10.69 5.86
C ALA A 238 -18.79 10.25 4.62
N ASP A 239 -19.39 10.30 3.43
CA ASP A 239 -18.72 9.97 2.16
C ASP A 239 -17.80 11.13 1.70
N ASN A 240 -16.73 11.37 2.47
CA ASN A 240 -15.74 12.41 2.25
C ASN A 240 -14.33 11.93 2.63
N ARG A 241 -13.33 12.83 2.61
CA ARG A 241 -11.92 12.49 2.86
C ARG A 241 -11.67 11.75 4.19
N THR A 242 -12.33 12.16 5.27
CA THR A 242 -12.02 11.66 6.63
C THR A 242 -13.01 10.62 7.14
N GLY A 243 -14.18 10.50 6.49
CA GLY A 243 -15.31 9.77 7.04
C GLY A 243 -16.12 10.54 8.08
N LEU A 244 -15.73 11.78 8.39
CA LEU A 244 -16.35 12.64 9.41
C LEU A 244 -16.84 13.93 8.75
N LEU A 245 -18.04 14.40 9.11
CA LEU A 245 -18.50 15.72 8.67
C LEU A 245 -17.62 16.82 9.28
N GLU A 246 -17.19 17.79 8.48
CA GLU A 246 -16.41 18.94 8.97
C GLU A 246 -17.25 19.93 9.81
N GLY A 247 -18.58 19.82 9.71
CA GLY A 247 -19.54 20.59 10.49
C GLY A 247 -20.94 20.56 9.86
N ASN A 248 -21.86 21.36 10.40
CA ASN A 248 -23.27 21.37 9.98
C ASN A 248 -23.51 21.83 8.53
N GLN A 249 -22.48 22.38 7.85
CA GLN A 249 -22.56 22.86 6.47
C GLN A 249 -21.90 21.91 5.48
N ASP A 250 -21.30 20.81 5.95
CA ASP A 250 -20.74 19.79 5.08
C ASP A 250 -21.88 19.02 4.38
N PRO A 251 -21.98 19.07 3.03
CA PRO A 251 -23.08 18.46 2.29
C PRO A 251 -22.84 16.96 2.00
N SER A 252 -21.75 16.38 2.49
CA SER A 252 -21.39 14.99 2.25
C SER A 252 -22.49 14.05 2.73
N ARG A 253 -22.80 13.04 1.92
CA ARG A 253 -23.82 12.05 2.27
C ARG A 253 -23.34 11.24 3.48
N ILE A 254 -24.24 10.99 4.42
CA ILE A 254 -24.02 9.97 5.46
C ILE A 254 -24.47 8.62 4.91
N ILE A 255 -23.57 7.65 4.94
CA ILE A 255 -23.75 6.32 4.37
C ILE A 255 -23.30 5.24 5.35
N ASP A 256 -23.84 4.04 5.19
CA ASP A 256 -23.36 2.81 5.82
C ASP A 256 -22.89 1.77 4.79
N THR A 257 -23.00 2.13 3.50
CA THR A 257 -22.76 1.26 2.36
C THR A 257 -22.10 2.06 1.24
N LYS A 258 -21.01 1.53 0.66
CA LYS A 258 -20.28 2.18 -0.43
C LYS A 258 -19.87 1.15 -1.50
N ILE A 259 -20.22 1.41 -2.75
CA ILE A 259 -19.68 0.67 -3.89
C ILE A 259 -18.18 0.97 -4.03
N THR A 260 -17.40 -0.06 -4.31
CA THR A 260 -15.94 0.02 -4.44
C THR A 260 -15.45 -0.92 -5.55
N GLY A 261 -14.47 -0.49 -6.33
CA GLY A 261 -13.85 -1.25 -7.42
C GLY A 261 -12.34 -1.42 -7.26
N PRO A 262 -11.68 -2.15 -8.18
CA PRO A 262 -10.26 -2.41 -8.09
C PRO A 262 -9.42 -1.12 -7.99
N ALA A 263 -8.47 -1.13 -7.05
CA ALA A 263 -7.62 -0.03 -6.62
C ALA A 263 -8.31 1.17 -5.93
N GLU A 264 -9.63 1.13 -5.70
CA GLU A 264 -10.29 2.14 -4.88
C GLU A 264 -9.93 1.97 -3.40
N SER A 265 -9.76 3.10 -2.72
CA SER A 265 -9.51 3.15 -1.29
C SER A 265 -10.26 4.32 -0.65
N PHE A 266 -10.74 4.09 0.57
CA PHE A 266 -11.36 5.09 1.41
C PHE A 266 -11.18 4.68 2.87
N GLY A 267 -11.48 5.59 3.78
CA GLY A 267 -11.50 5.27 5.19
C GLY A 267 -12.41 6.19 5.96
N PHE A 268 -12.70 5.79 7.18
CA PHE A 268 -13.61 6.51 8.04
C PHE A 268 -13.37 6.16 9.50
N GLN A 269 -13.84 7.03 10.39
CA GLN A 269 -13.83 6.79 11.82
C GLN A 269 -15.25 6.70 12.37
N VAL A 270 -15.45 5.79 13.33
CA VAL A 270 -16.70 5.64 14.09
C VAL A 270 -16.41 5.63 15.58
N ILE A 271 -17.40 5.98 16.38
CA ILE A 271 -17.41 5.67 17.81
C ILE A 271 -18.07 4.30 17.97
N ALA A 272 -17.32 3.32 18.49
CA ALA A 272 -17.76 1.94 18.61
C ALA A 272 -19.04 1.84 19.47
N GLY A 273 -20.12 1.32 18.89
CA GLY A 273 -21.39 1.15 19.58
C GLY A 273 -22.16 2.46 19.84
N GLU A 274 -21.80 3.57 19.20
CA GLU A 274 -22.50 4.84 19.40
C GLU A 274 -23.99 4.71 19.07
N ARG A 275 -24.84 4.99 20.07
CA ARG A 275 -26.31 4.87 20.03
C ARG A 275 -26.86 3.45 19.81
N VAL A 276 -26.02 2.46 19.52
CA VAL A 276 -26.44 1.08 19.23
C VAL A 276 -26.00 0.06 20.28
N GLY A 277 -25.03 0.43 21.13
CA GLY A 277 -24.53 -0.41 22.22
C GLY A 277 -23.50 -1.46 21.80
N PRO A 278 -23.04 -2.28 22.76
CA PRO A 278 -22.12 -3.38 22.48
C PRO A 278 -22.84 -4.52 21.75
N GLY A 279 -22.10 -5.30 20.97
CA GLY A 279 -22.64 -6.38 20.15
C GLY A 279 -21.68 -6.88 19.08
N MET A 280 -22.07 -7.96 18.40
CA MET A 280 -21.40 -8.43 17.19
C MET A 280 -22.02 -7.74 15.97
N TRP A 281 -21.35 -6.72 15.44
CA TRP A 281 -21.82 -5.95 14.30
C TRP A 281 -21.17 -6.46 13.03
N MET A 282 -21.93 -7.03 12.10
CA MET A 282 -21.35 -7.53 10.86
C MET A 282 -20.81 -6.39 9.99
N TYR A 283 -19.72 -6.64 9.30
CA TYR A 283 -19.36 -5.91 8.09
C TYR A 283 -19.22 -6.92 6.95
N HIS A 284 -19.67 -6.57 5.75
CA HIS A 284 -19.65 -7.51 4.64
C HIS A 284 -19.74 -6.81 3.29
N CYS A 285 -19.45 -7.56 2.23
CA CYS A 285 -19.86 -7.18 0.88
C CYS A 285 -21.39 -7.28 0.78
N HIS A 286 -22.06 -6.25 0.28
CA HIS A 286 -23.52 -6.24 0.13
C HIS A 286 -23.98 -6.69 -1.27
N VAL A 287 -23.07 -7.15 -2.12
CA VAL A 287 -23.45 -8.00 -3.26
C VAL A 287 -23.89 -9.34 -2.67
N GLN A 288 -25.15 -9.72 -2.88
CA GLN A 288 -25.75 -10.85 -2.16
C GLN A 288 -24.95 -12.14 -2.32
N SER A 289 -24.58 -12.50 -3.54
CA SER A 289 -23.78 -13.71 -3.77
C SER A 289 -22.39 -13.63 -3.11
N HIS A 290 -21.80 -12.45 -2.98
CA HIS A 290 -20.49 -12.29 -2.35
C HIS A 290 -20.56 -12.51 -0.84
N SER A 291 -21.61 -12.00 -0.18
CA SER A 291 -21.85 -12.26 1.24
C SER A 291 -22.18 -13.73 1.50
N ASP A 292 -23.06 -14.34 0.70
CA ASP A 292 -23.40 -15.76 0.80
C ASP A 292 -22.17 -16.68 0.61
N MET A 293 -21.17 -16.24 -0.15
CA MET A 293 -19.89 -16.93 -0.36
C MET A 293 -18.83 -16.63 0.72
N GLY A 294 -19.16 -15.85 1.76
CA GLY A 294 -18.29 -15.65 2.92
C GLY A 294 -17.49 -14.34 2.94
N MET A 295 -17.80 -13.36 2.07
CA MET A 295 -17.24 -12.00 2.20
C MET A 295 -17.91 -11.21 3.33
N ALA A 296 -17.74 -11.69 4.56
CA ALA A 296 -18.24 -11.10 5.78
C ALA A 296 -17.18 -11.13 6.88
N GLY A 297 -17.35 -10.30 7.90
CA GLY A 297 -16.61 -10.33 9.15
C GLY A 297 -17.41 -9.64 10.26
N VAL A 298 -16.84 -9.64 11.46
CA VAL A 298 -17.53 -9.13 12.66
C VAL A 298 -16.71 -8.03 13.31
N PHE A 299 -17.33 -6.88 13.49
CA PHE A 299 -16.88 -5.83 14.38
C PHE A 299 -17.50 -6.05 15.77
N MET A 300 -16.73 -6.70 16.65
CA MET A 300 -17.11 -7.03 18.02
C MET A 300 -16.93 -5.80 18.91
N VAL A 301 -18.03 -5.20 19.34
CA VAL A 301 -18.03 -4.11 20.31
C VAL A 301 -18.34 -4.67 21.69
N THR A 302 -17.37 -4.60 22.59
CA THR A 302 -17.50 -5.06 23.98
C THR A 302 -18.10 -3.97 24.88
N ASP A 303 -18.76 -4.38 25.96
CA ASP A 303 -19.23 -3.49 27.03
C ASP A 303 -18.06 -2.95 27.88
N GLU A 304 -18.38 -2.20 28.94
CA GLU A 304 -17.34 -1.63 29.81
C GLU A 304 -16.47 -2.68 30.52
N ASN A 305 -17.00 -3.89 30.67
CA ASN A 305 -16.36 -5.03 31.35
C ASN A 305 -15.67 -6.00 30.37
N GLY A 306 -15.69 -5.72 29.07
CA GLY A 306 -15.09 -6.57 28.05
C GLY A 306 -15.99 -7.69 27.51
N ASN A 307 -17.28 -7.70 27.84
CA ASN A 307 -18.22 -8.72 27.36
C ASN A 307 -18.94 -8.30 26.08
N VAL A 308 -19.30 -9.28 25.23
CA VAL A 308 -20.20 -9.06 24.10
C VAL A 308 -21.59 -9.63 24.45
N PRO A 309 -22.67 -8.82 24.43
CA PRO A 309 -24.01 -9.31 24.76
C PRO A 309 -24.44 -10.47 23.88
N GLY A 310 -25.08 -11.49 24.48
CA GLY A 310 -25.58 -12.67 23.78
C GLY A 310 -24.53 -13.71 23.41
N HIS A 311 -23.23 -13.39 23.56
CA HIS A 311 -22.11 -14.27 23.22
C HIS A 311 -21.03 -14.18 24.31
N PRO A 312 -21.12 -14.97 25.39
CA PRO A 312 -20.04 -15.05 26.37
C PRO A 312 -18.79 -15.59 25.66
N MET A 313 -17.81 -14.72 25.44
CA MET A 313 -16.55 -15.08 24.81
C MET A 313 -15.75 -15.94 25.81
N ASP A 314 -15.52 -17.21 25.49
CA ASP A 314 -14.46 -17.98 26.15
C ASP A 314 -13.13 -17.39 25.66
N MET A 315 -12.46 -16.63 26.52
CA MET A 315 -11.26 -15.84 26.23
C MET A 315 -10.08 -16.68 25.68
N ASN A 316 -10.18 -18.01 25.72
CA ASN A 316 -9.23 -18.93 25.09
C ASN A 316 -9.32 -19.01 23.55
N GLN A 317 -10.42 -18.57 22.92
CA GLN A 317 -10.54 -18.59 21.45
C GLN A 317 -10.05 -17.31 20.76
N ALA A 318 -9.82 -16.23 21.52
CA ALA A 318 -9.35 -14.95 20.98
C ALA A 318 -7.84 -14.94 20.63
N ASN A 319 -7.07 -15.93 21.09
CA ASN A 319 -5.63 -16.04 20.86
C ASN A 319 -5.25 -17.44 20.33
N GLY A 320 -5.55 -17.70 19.05
CA GLY A 320 -4.81 -18.67 18.24
C GLY A 320 -4.65 -20.09 18.79
N SER A 321 -5.69 -20.91 18.67
CA SER A 321 -5.55 -22.34 18.34
C SER A 321 -6.85 -22.83 17.73
N ALA A 322 -6.81 -23.29 16.48
CA ALA A 322 -7.97 -23.88 15.81
C ALA A 322 -8.50 -25.07 16.61
N PRO A 323 -9.82 -25.18 16.84
CA PRO A 323 -10.37 -26.42 17.35
C PRO A 323 -10.30 -27.49 16.26
N GLU A 324 -9.72 -28.65 16.57
CA GLU A 324 -9.87 -29.86 15.77
C GLU A 324 -11.36 -30.21 15.69
N HIS A 325 -12.01 -29.90 14.57
CA HIS A 325 -13.31 -30.47 14.28
C HIS A 325 -13.11 -31.90 13.76
N SER A 326 -13.35 -32.87 14.65
CA SER A 326 -13.57 -34.25 14.26
C SER A 326 -14.75 -34.29 13.29
N MET A 327 -14.51 -34.76 12.07
CA MET A 327 -15.58 -35.20 11.19
C MET A 327 -16.28 -36.38 11.85
N ASP A 328 -17.50 -36.18 12.32
CA ASP A 328 -18.40 -37.29 12.57
C ASP A 328 -19.85 -36.89 12.25
N ASN A 329 -20.37 -37.59 11.25
CA ASN A 329 -21.78 -37.85 10.92
C ASN A 329 -22.76 -36.66 10.78
N MET A 330 -23.34 -36.54 9.58
CA MET A 330 -24.61 -37.25 9.32
C MET A 330 -25.00 -37.18 7.84
N HIS A 331 -25.10 -38.37 7.24
CA HIS A 331 -26.05 -38.64 6.17
C HIS A 331 -27.48 -38.40 6.67
N HIS A 332 -28.25 -37.56 5.97
CA HIS A 332 -29.56 -37.88 5.40
C HIS A 332 -30.07 -36.73 4.53
#